data_AF-A0A1J8QLQ3-F1
#
_entry.id   AF-A0A1J8QLQ3-F1
#
_cell.length_a   1.000
_cell.length_b   1.000
_cell.length_c   1.000
_cell.angle_alpha   90.00
_cell.angle_beta   90.00
_cell.angle_gamma   90.00
#
_symmetry.space_group_name_H-M   'P 1'
#
loop_
_entity.id
_entity.type
_entity.pdbx_description
1 polymer ?
#
loop_
_entity_poly.entity_id
_entity_poly.type
_entity_poly.pdbx_seq_one_letter_code
_entity_poly.pdbx_strand_id
1 'polypeptide(L)'
;MLSYSKKFDTCNKITSTLLDDRTATGKDDKAVWAYLHSIVETLGKDGMSSDKSEHEDGDVQVFRLKTMPWRADFSHELQIIDEQCLAGAATFTPQGSKPTKHFCNANRESSHQAIEGLPRAFYKPSWLKDQPPRFTISDTKFQRMEIIVARP
;
A
#
# COMPACT_ATOMS: atom_id res chain seq x y z
N MET A 1 -15.54 -8.31 -1.30
CA MET A 1 -15.00 -7.15 -0.56
C MET A 1 -14.40 -7.63 0.76
N LEU A 2 -13.08 -7.59 0.93
CA LEU A 2 -12.46 -7.86 2.23
C LEU A 2 -12.57 -6.59 3.09
N SER A 3 -13.10 -6.72 4.32
CA SER A 3 -13.08 -5.65 5.32
C SER A 3 -11.64 -5.14 5.51
N TYR A 4 -11.45 -3.84 5.81
CA TYR A 4 -10.14 -3.17 5.89
C TYR A 4 -9.11 -3.92 6.76
N SER A 5 -9.55 -4.46 7.91
CA SER A 5 -8.68 -5.29 8.75
C SER A 5 -8.19 -6.52 7.99
N LYS A 6 -9.08 -7.22 7.28
CA LYS A 6 -8.72 -8.44 6.53
C LYS A 6 -7.70 -8.16 5.45
N LYS A 7 -7.78 -7.02 4.74
CA LYS A 7 -6.79 -6.64 3.72
C LYS A 7 -5.41 -6.44 4.36
N PHE A 8 -5.33 -5.66 5.44
CA PHE A 8 -4.09 -5.46 6.19
C PHE A 8 -3.53 -6.80 6.68
N ASP A 9 -4.35 -7.60 7.36
CA ASP A 9 -3.93 -8.87 7.96
C ASP A 9 -3.40 -9.84 6.88
N THR A 10 -4.07 -9.92 5.72
CA THR A 10 -3.63 -10.73 4.57
C THR A 10 -2.32 -10.20 3.98
N CYS A 11 -2.21 -8.90 3.73
CA CYS A 11 -1.00 -8.32 3.16
C CYS A 11 0.21 -8.41 4.08
N ASN A 12 0.01 -8.15 5.37
CA ASN A 12 1.05 -8.28 6.39
C ASN A 12 1.55 -9.72 6.45
N LYS A 13 0.64 -10.70 6.49
CA LYS A 13 1.01 -12.12 6.49
C LYS A 13 1.77 -12.51 5.23
N ILE A 14 1.29 -12.13 4.05
CA ILE A 14 1.92 -12.52 2.78
C ILE A 14 3.31 -11.88 2.66
N THR A 15 3.44 -10.57 2.91
CA THR A 15 4.73 -9.88 2.84
C THR A 15 5.73 -10.42 3.86
N SER A 16 5.29 -10.75 5.09
CA SER A 16 6.12 -11.41 6.11
C SER A 16 6.62 -12.79 5.63
N THR A 17 5.72 -13.66 5.17
CA THR A 17 6.11 -15.00 4.68
C THR A 17 7.06 -14.93 3.48
N LEU A 18 6.82 -13.97 2.58
CA LEU A 18 7.65 -13.74 1.40
C LEU A 18 9.04 -13.19 1.74
N LEU A 19 9.16 -12.43 2.83
CA LEU A 19 10.43 -11.98 3.37
C LEU A 19 11.18 -13.15 4.03
N ASP A 20 10.51 -13.96 4.84
CA ASP A 20 11.08 -15.13 5.50
C ASP A 20 11.63 -16.14 4.47
N ASP A 21 10.86 -16.45 3.42
CA ASP A 21 11.31 -17.37 2.36
C ASP A 21 12.55 -16.83 1.63
N ARG A 22 12.60 -15.52 1.37
CA ARG A 22 13.73 -14.87 0.67
C ARG A 22 14.97 -14.79 1.54
N THR A 23 14.80 -14.53 2.83
CA THR A 23 15.92 -14.54 3.78
C THR A 23 16.49 -15.95 3.93
N ALA A 24 15.65 -16.98 4.00
CA ALA A 24 16.07 -18.38 4.04
C ALA A 24 16.78 -18.82 2.75
N THR A 25 16.29 -18.39 1.58
CA THR A 25 16.86 -18.76 0.28
C THR A 25 18.06 -17.87 -0.12
N GLY A 26 18.29 -16.76 0.59
CA GLY A 26 19.36 -15.81 0.27
C GLY A 26 19.14 -15.01 -1.01
N LYS A 27 17.88 -14.77 -1.43
CA LYS A 27 17.57 -14.05 -2.66
C LYS A 27 17.96 -12.57 -2.59
N ASP A 28 18.40 -12.01 -3.72
CA ASP A 28 18.84 -10.62 -3.83
C ASP A 28 17.72 -9.61 -3.59
N ASP A 29 16.46 -9.98 -3.87
CA ASP A 29 15.29 -9.11 -3.67
C ASP A 29 14.85 -9.00 -2.21
N LYS A 30 15.51 -9.67 -1.25
CA LYS A 30 15.17 -9.62 0.18
C LYS A 30 15.06 -8.19 0.74
N ALA A 31 15.94 -7.28 0.29
CA ALA A 31 15.96 -5.89 0.76
C ALA A 31 14.71 -5.13 0.31
N VAL A 32 14.24 -5.41 -0.92
CA VAL A 32 13.00 -4.83 -1.46
C VAL A 32 11.81 -5.32 -0.65
N TRP A 33 11.75 -6.60 -0.30
CA TRP A 33 10.66 -7.15 0.48
C TRP A 33 10.66 -6.70 1.94
N ALA A 34 11.84 -6.50 2.54
CA ALA A 34 11.95 -5.89 3.87
C ALA A 34 11.43 -4.44 3.84
N TYR A 35 11.77 -3.68 2.81
CA TYR A 35 11.24 -2.33 2.61
C TYR A 35 9.72 -2.33 2.43
N LEU A 36 9.17 -3.17 1.54
CA LEU A 36 7.72 -3.26 1.33
C LEU A 36 6.97 -3.71 2.60
N HIS A 37 7.51 -4.67 3.36
CA HIS A 37 6.94 -5.08 4.64
C HIS A 37 6.91 -3.92 5.65
N SER A 38 8.01 -3.16 5.75
CA SER A 38 8.09 -2.01 6.65
C SER A 38 7.05 -0.91 6.31
N ILE A 39 6.70 -0.74 5.03
CA ILE A 39 5.62 0.16 4.61
C ILE A 39 4.28 -0.33 5.15
N VAL A 40 3.99 -1.63 5.03
CA VAL A 40 2.73 -2.23 5.53
C VAL A 40 2.62 -2.06 7.04
N GLU A 41 3.68 -2.39 7.79
CA GLU A 41 3.70 -2.27 9.25
C GLU A 41 3.54 -0.82 9.70
N THR A 42 4.24 0.11 9.05
CA THR A 42 4.22 1.52 9.43
C THR A 42 2.88 2.17 9.10
N LEU A 43 2.28 1.88 7.94
CA LEU A 43 0.96 2.40 7.56
C LEU A 43 -0.18 1.79 8.38
N GLY A 44 -0.01 0.55 8.85
CA GLY A 44 -1.02 -0.14 9.63
C GLY A 44 -2.35 -0.33 8.88
N LYS A 45 -3.40 -0.66 9.64
CA LYS A 45 -4.74 -0.93 9.10
C LYS A 45 -5.33 0.29 8.39
N ASP A 46 -5.15 1.47 8.99
CA ASP A 46 -5.78 2.70 8.53
C ASP A 46 -5.07 3.29 7.29
N GLY A 47 -3.77 3.03 7.15
CA GLY A 47 -2.94 3.54 6.05
C GLY A 47 -2.86 2.60 4.85
N MET A 48 -3.16 1.32 5.03
CA MET A 48 -3.25 0.32 3.94
C MET A 48 -4.56 0.38 3.16
N SER A 49 -5.55 1.11 3.67
CA SER A 49 -6.81 1.34 2.98
C SER A 49 -6.64 2.37 1.87
N SER A 50 -7.20 2.08 0.71
CA SER A 50 -7.63 3.10 -0.23
C SER A 50 -9.11 2.85 -0.42
N ASP A 51 -9.92 3.89 -0.24
CA ASP A 51 -11.33 3.87 -0.57
C ASP A 51 -11.43 3.57 -2.08
N LYS A 52 -11.73 2.32 -2.42
CA LYS A 52 -11.85 1.83 -3.79
C LYS A 52 -13.29 2.10 -4.20
N SER A 53 -13.51 3.18 -4.94
CA SER A 53 -14.80 3.35 -5.60
C SER A 53 -14.83 2.43 -6.81
N GLU A 54 -15.72 1.45 -6.79
CA GLU A 54 -16.05 0.62 -7.93
C GLU A 54 -16.81 1.48 -8.95
N HIS A 55 -16.28 1.60 -10.16
CA HIS A 55 -17.00 2.16 -11.30
C HIS A 55 -16.92 1.13 -12.43
N GLU A 56 -18.07 0.79 -13.00
CA GLU A 56 -18.17 0.05 -14.26
C GLU A 56 -17.93 1.06 -15.38
N ASP A 57 -16.80 0.94 -16.07
CA ASP A 57 -16.46 1.74 -17.25
C ASP A 57 -16.41 0.77 -18.44
N GLY A 58 -17.59 0.43 -18.97
CA GLY A 58 -17.76 -0.69 -19.91
C GLY A 58 -17.48 -2.07 -19.27
N ASP A 59 -17.29 -3.11 -20.11
CA ASP A 59 -17.01 -4.52 -19.71
C ASP A 59 -15.75 -4.72 -18.83
N VAL A 60 -15.10 -3.65 -18.38
CA VAL A 60 -13.92 -3.67 -17.52
C VAL A 60 -14.29 -3.05 -16.18
N GLN A 61 -14.31 -3.87 -15.13
CA GLN A 61 -14.35 -3.39 -13.76
C GLN A 61 -13.10 -2.53 -13.53
N VAL A 62 -13.25 -1.30 -13.05
CA VAL A 62 -12.13 -0.40 -12.77
C VAL A 62 -12.18 0.02 -11.31
N PHE A 63 -11.11 -0.28 -10.57
CA PHE A 63 -10.96 0.20 -9.20
C PHE A 63 -10.23 1.54 -9.21
N ARG A 64 -10.95 2.62 -8.86
CA ARG A 64 -10.36 3.95 -8.72
C ARG A 64 -9.89 4.14 -7.28
N LEU A 65 -8.58 4.21 -7.07
CA LEU A 65 -7.98 4.49 -5.76
C LEU A 65 -8.19 5.98 -5.47
N LYS A 66 -8.90 6.30 -4.38
CA LYS A 66 -8.94 7.67 -3.86
C LYS A 66 -7.56 8.06 -3.32
N THR A 67 -7.14 9.27 -3.61
CA THR A 67 -5.87 9.82 -3.15
C THR A 67 -6.00 10.25 -1.69
N MET A 68 -5.09 9.82 -0.82
CA MET A 68 -4.99 10.38 0.54
C MET A 68 -4.24 11.71 0.45
N PRO A 69 -4.86 12.85 0.82
CA PRO A 69 -4.21 14.16 0.71
C PRO A 69 -3.03 14.31 1.67
N TRP A 70 -3.02 13.56 2.78
CA TRP A 70 -1.95 13.55 3.77
C TRP A 70 -0.78 12.63 3.41
N ARG A 71 -1.04 11.51 2.73
CA ARG A 71 -0.05 10.45 2.49
C ARG A 71 0.87 10.81 1.33
N ALA A 72 2.17 10.63 1.52
CA ALA A 72 3.15 10.67 0.44
C ALA A 72 2.81 9.64 -0.64
N ASP A 73 3.26 9.87 -1.87
CA ASP A 73 2.92 8.96 -2.97
C ASP A 73 3.66 7.63 -2.82
N PHE A 74 2.98 6.60 -2.32
CA PHE A 74 3.41 5.20 -2.29
C PHE A 74 2.59 4.34 -3.25
N SER A 75 2.01 4.95 -4.29
CA SER A 75 1.07 4.24 -5.17
C SER A 75 1.73 3.04 -5.83
N HIS A 76 3.01 3.15 -6.21
CA HIS A 76 3.77 2.07 -6.82
C HIS A 76 4.04 0.92 -5.84
N GLU A 77 4.56 1.22 -4.64
CA GLU A 77 4.87 0.23 -3.62
C GLU A 77 3.61 -0.50 -3.14
N LEU A 78 2.53 0.25 -2.89
CA LEU A 78 1.25 -0.31 -2.49
C LEU A 78 0.61 -1.15 -3.60
N GLN A 79 0.83 -0.80 -4.87
CA GLN A 79 0.37 -1.61 -5.99
C GLN A 79 1.10 -2.97 -6.03
N ILE A 80 2.43 -2.99 -5.88
CA ILE A 80 3.20 -4.25 -5.81
C ILE A 80 2.70 -5.13 -4.67
N ILE A 81 2.47 -4.52 -3.50
CA ILE A 81 1.93 -5.24 -2.33
C ILE A 81 0.53 -5.78 -2.64
N ASP A 82 -0.40 -4.95 -3.13
CA ASP A 82 -1.76 -5.35 -3.45
C ASP A 82 -1.79 -6.49 -4.48
N GLU A 83 -0.98 -6.44 -5.54
CA GLU A 83 -0.88 -7.49 -6.57
C GLU A 83 -0.43 -8.83 -5.95
N GLN A 84 0.54 -8.79 -5.05
CA GLN A 84 1.07 -9.97 -4.38
C GLN A 84 0.11 -10.51 -3.32
N CYS A 85 -0.62 -9.62 -2.63
CA CYS A 85 -1.70 -10.02 -1.74
C CYS A 85 -2.83 -10.71 -2.51
N LEU A 86 -3.19 -10.20 -3.69
CA LEU A 86 -4.20 -10.79 -4.55
C LEU A 86 -3.73 -12.15 -5.09
N ALA A 87 -2.49 -12.25 -5.57
CA ALA A 87 -1.93 -13.51 -6.05
C ALA A 87 -1.84 -14.56 -4.94
N GLY A 88 -1.34 -14.16 -3.76
CA GLY A 88 -1.25 -15.03 -2.59
C GLY A 88 -2.61 -15.35 -1.95
N ALA A 89 -3.66 -14.57 -2.18
CA ALA A 89 -5.04 -14.93 -1.81
C ALA A 89 -5.69 -15.83 -2.86
N ALA A 90 -5.35 -15.66 -4.14
CA ALA A 90 -5.84 -16.49 -5.24
C ALA A 90 -5.31 -17.92 -5.18
N THR A 91 -4.13 -18.17 -4.60
CA THR A 91 -3.67 -19.54 -4.33
C THR A 91 -4.53 -20.27 -3.28
N PHE A 92 -5.32 -19.55 -2.47
CA PHE A 92 -6.29 -20.11 -1.52
C PHE A 92 -7.74 -20.09 -2.01
N THR A 93 -8.02 -19.57 -3.21
CA THR A 93 -9.39 -19.47 -3.74
C THR A 93 -9.46 -20.14 -5.12
N PRO A 94 -10.35 -21.11 -5.35
CA PRO A 94 -10.46 -21.71 -6.67
C PRO A 94 -11.05 -20.68 -7.64
N GLN A 95 -10.25 -20.31 -8.64
CA GLN A 95 -10.67 -19.92 -9.98
C GLN A 95 -11.39 -18.54 -10.15
N GLY A 96 -10.74 -17.61 -10.87
CA GLY A 96 -11.46 -16.76 -11.83
C GLY A 96 -11.37 -15.23 -11.77
N SER A 97 -10.62 -14.58 -10.88
CA SER A 97 -10.50 -13.11 -10.94
C SER A 97 -9.47 -12.67 -11.98
N LYS A 98 -9.93 -12.16 -13.13
CA LYS A 98 -9.09 -11.45 -14.10
C LYS A 98 -8.36 -10.29 -13.41
N PRO A 99 -7.09 -9.97 -13.77
CA PRO A 99 -6.40 -8.81 -13.24
C PRO A 99 -7.19 -7.53 -13.59
N THR A 100 -7.78 -6.92 -12.57
CA THR A 100 -8.58 -5.70 -12.70
C THR A 100 -7.64 -4.49 -12.75
N LYS A 101 -7.82 -3.59 -13.72
CA LYS A 101 -6.99 -2.38 -13.82
C LYS A 101 -7.32 -1.43 -12.67
N HIS A 102 -6.30 -1.05 -11.91
CA HIS A 102 -6.39 -0.04 -10.87
C HIS A 102 -5.92 1.31 -11.42
N PHE A 103 -6.71 2.37 -11.26
CA PHE A 103 -6.32 3.74 -11.63
C PHE A 103 -6.36 4.63 -10.39
N CYS A 104 -5.29 5.36 -10.10
CA CYS A 104 -5.32 6.45 -9.11
C CYS A 104 -5.99 7.65 -9.76
N ASN A 105 -7.13 8.10 -9.23
CA ASN A 105 -7.76 9.34 -9.67
C ASN A 105 -7.38 10.45 -8.68
N ALA A 106 -6.58 11.42 -9.14
CA ALA A 106 -6.18 12.58 -8.35
C ALA A 106 -7.37 13.42 -7.87
N ASN A 107 -8.50 13.37 -8.57
CA ASN A 107 -9.67 14.22 -8.29
C ASN A 107 -10.62 13.67 -7.22
N ARG A 108 -10.34 12.49 -6.63
CA ARG A 108 -11.13 11.96 -5.52
C ARG A 108 -10.26 11.74 -4.31
N GLU A 109 -10.43 12.60 -3.33
CA GLU A 109 -9.75 12.50 -2.04
C GLU A 109 -10.48 11.53 -1.11
N SER A 110 -9.72 10.74 -0.36
CA SER A 110 -10.30 9.90 0.69
C SER A 110 -10.74 10.77 1.87
N SER A 111 -11.87 10.44 2.51
CA SER A 111 -12.28 11.05 3.79
C SER A 111 -11.50 10.54 5.00
N HIS A 112 -10.51 9.67 4.81
CA HIS A 112 -9.72 9.10 5.90
C HIS A 112 -8.88 10.16 6.60
N GLN A 113 -8.97 10.18 7.92
CA GLN A 113 -8.15 11.04 8.77
C GLN A 113 -6.66 10.67 8.63
N ALA A 114 -5.81 11.67 8.80
CA ALA A 114 -4.38 11.44 8.83
C ALA A 114 -4.01 10.67 10.10
N ILE A 115 -3.14 9.67 9.95
CA ILE A 115 -2.60 8.91 11.07
C ILE A 115 -1.54 9.78 11.72
N GLU A 116 -1.61 9.96 13.04
CA GLU A 116 -0.57 10.65 13.81
C GLU A 116 0.56 9.69 14.18
N GLY A 117 1.79 10.21 14.33
CA GLY A 117 2.93 9.43 14.78
C GLY A 117 3.61 8.59 13.69
N LEU A 118 3.31 8.82 12.40
CA LEU A 118 4.10 8.20 11.33
C LEU A 118 5.43 8.93 11.14
N PRO A 119 6.45 8.25 10.58
CA PRO A 119 7.67 8.91 10.13
C PRO A 119 7.35 10.01 9.12
N ARG A 120 8.11 11.11 9.16
CA ARG A 120 7.91 12.27 8.26
C ARG A 120 7.84 11.91 6.77
N ALA A 121 8.56 10.87 6.34
CA ALA A 121 8.58 10.38 4.97
C ALA A 121 7.21 9.91 4.45
N PHE A 122 6.27 9.59 5.36
CA PHE A 122 4.94 9.12 4.99
C PHE A 122 3.95 10.25 4.70
N TYR A 123 4.30 11.50 5.02
CA TYR A 123 3.44 12.64 4.77
C TYR A 123 3.86 13.42 3.53
N LYS A 124 2.88 13.98 2.82
CA LYS A 124 3.13 14.98 1.78
C LYS A 124 3.71 16.25 2.44
N PRO A 125 4.85 16.77 1.95
CA PRO A 125 5.45 17.97 2.52
C PRO A 125 4.57 19.22 2.44
N SER A 126 3.71 19.31 1.41
CA SER A 126 2.73 20.40 1.29
C SER A 126 1.68 20.30 2.38
N TRP A 127 1.05 19.14 2.53
CA TRP A 127 0.03 18.88 3.54
C TRP A 127 0.53 19.07 4.97
N LEU A 128 1.78 18.67 5.25
CA LEU A 128 2.38 18.75 6.58
C LEU A 128 2.56 20.19 7.08
N LYS A 129 2.71 21.16 6.16
CA LYS A 129 2.87 22.59 6.50
C LYS A 129 1.60 23.20 7.09
N ASP A 130 0.44 22.67 6.69
CA ASP A 130 -0.87 23.20 7.06
C ASP A 130 -1.41 22.54 8.34
N GLN A 131 -0.62 21.66 8.98
CA GLN A 131 -1.05 20.93 10.17
C GLN A 131 -0.94 21.77 11.45
N PRO A 132 -1.85 21.54 12.41
CA PRO A 132 -1.79 22.23 13.69
C PRO A 132 -0.49 21.89 14.45
N PRO A 133 0.01 22.77 15.33
CA PRO A 133 1.23 22.53 16.11
C PRO A 133 1.20 21.27 17.00
N ARG A 134 0.01 20.72 17.23
CA ARG A 134 -0.22 19.51 18.04
C ARG A 134 -0.13 18.21 17.23
N PHE A 135 0.04 18.29 15.92
CA PHE A 135 0.13 17.11 15.07
C PHE A 135 1.43 16.35 15.37
N THR A 136 1.30 15.11 15.82
CA THR A 136 2.44 14.30 16.22
C THR A 136 3.08 13.65 15.00
N ILE A 137 4.39 13.83 14.85
CA ILE A 137 5.20 13.17 13.83
C ILE A 137 6.23 12.33 14.57
N SER A 138 6.48 11.10 14.11
CA SER A 138 7.55 10.29 14.68
C SER A 138 8.92 10.76 14.19
N ASP A 139 9.89 10.81 15.12
CA ASP A 139 11.30 11.07 14.85
C ASP A 139 12.02 9.89 14.17
N THR A 140 11.34 8.75 14.01
CA THR A 140 11.89 7.58 13.33
C THR A 140 12.29 7.97 11.90
N LYS A 141 13.55 7.70 11.55
CA LYS A 141 14.04 7.90 10.19
C LYS A 141 13.57 6.74 9.31
N PHE A 142 12.72 7.05 8.33
CA PHE A 142 12.33 6.11 7.30
C PHE A 142 12.97 6.51 5.97
N GLN A 143 13.77 5.61 5.40
CA GLN A 143 14.41 5.82 4.10
C GLN A 143 13.54 5.20 3.01
N ARG A 144 13.15 6.01 2.04
CA ARG A 144 12.43 5.53 0.86
C ARG A 144 13.42 4.84 -0.09
N MET A 145 13.00 3.70 -0.62
CA MET A 145 13.74 2.96 -1.64
C MET A 145 13.05 3.13 -2.98
N GLU A 146 13.80 3.49 -4.02
CA GLU A 146 13.30 3.50 -5.40
C GLU A 146 13.35 2.07 -5.95
N ILE A 147 12.18 1.54 -6.29
CA ILE A 147 12.06 0.22 -6.91
C ILE A 147 11.97 0.43 -8.41
N ILE A 148 13.03 0.07 -9.14
CA ILE A 148 13.04 0.07 -10.60
C ILE A 148 12.65 -1.33 -11.07
N VAL A 149 11.40 -1.49 -11.51
CA VAL A 149 10.98 -2.73 -12.17
C VAL A 149 11.52 -2.70 -13.59
N ALA A 150 12.45 -3.60 -13.91
CA ALA A 150 12.90 -3.78 -15.28
C ALA A 150 11.71 -4.17 -16.16
N ARG A 151 11.34 -3.29 -17.08
CA ARG A 151 10.31 -3.58 -18.08
C ARG A 151 10.95 -4.54 -19.11
N PRO A 152 10.37 -5.71 -19.36
CA PRO A 152 10.88 -6.63 -20.38
C PRO A 152 10.78 -6.02 -21.79
#